data_AF-A0A0B8T033-F1
#
_entry.id   AF-A0A0B8T033-F1
#
_cell.length_a   1.000
_cell.length_b   1.000
_cell.length_c   1.000
_cell.angle_alpha   90.00
_cell.angle_beta   90.00
_cell.angle_gamma   90.00
#
_symmetry.space_group_name_H-M   'P 1'
#
loop_
_entity.id
_entity.type
_entity.pdbx_description
1 polymer ?
#
loop_
_entity_poly.entity_id
_entity_poly.type
_entity_poly.pdbx_seq_one_letter_code
_entity_poly.pdbx_strand_id
1 'polypeptide(L)'
;MEYTPIFEDLIRKIYSKLYEQKSIDKTNINRSLHKMIERVANARELLVKGIINEEDYLSVKTDCENRIDILGTQLNDVYKLDVQQKQSLKKLTKCFLKSALIFLGTDNSIELKVASLFLNKDFVYSNADFTSHLKDEVRIVYVSQYSNTKENFEEAEVIKNISKEQQEIISNIIEIELIKGNKISTQNATKVLSFLLKLAEICISIKIKIG
;
A
#
# COMPACT_ATOMS: atom_id res chain seq x y z
N MET A 1 -13.11 -6.40 13.97
CA MET A 1 -13.09 -6.00 12.55
C MET A 1 -12.28 -7.03 11.79
N GLU A 2 -13.00 -7.99 11.27
CA GLU A 2 -12.53 -9.24 10.67
C GLU A 2 -11.85 -8.97 9.31
N TYR A 3 -12.16 -7.82 8.70
CA TYR A 3 -11.57 -7.34 7.45
C TYR A 3 -10.19 -6.67 7.59
N THR A 4 -9.70 -6.45 8.81
CA THR A 4 -8.42 -5.76 9.05
C THR A 4 -7.24 -6.43 8.33
N PRO A 5 -7.06 -7.76 8.38
CA PRO A 5 -5.95 -8.43 7.71
C PRO A 5 -5.98 -8.28 6.18
N ILE A 6 -7.18 -8.35 5.59
CA ILE A 6 -7.36 -8.11 4.15
C ILE A 6 -6.98 -6.67 3.81
N PHE A 7 -7.45 -5.70 4.60
CA PHE A 7 -7.16 -4.30 4.36
C PHE A 7 -5.66 -3.95 4.53
N GLU A 8 -4.99 -4.54 5.52
CA GLU A 8 -3.54 -4.40 5.70
C GLU A 8 -2.74 -4.95 4.50
N ASP A 9 -3.14 -6.12 3.98
CA ASP A 9 -2.52 -6.70 2.80
C ASP A 9 -2.73 -5.82 1.56
N LEU A 10 -3.93 -5.30 1.36
CA LEU A 10 -4.25 -4.39 0.25
C LEU A 10 -3.43 -3.10 0.30
N ILE A 11 -3.36 -2.45 1.47
CA ILE A 11 -2.49 -1.27 1.63
C ILE A 11 -1.05 -1.66 1.31
N ARG A 12 -0.54 -2.75 1.88
CA ARG A 12 0.84 -3.18 1.64
C ARG A 12 1.11 -3.37 0.15
N LYS A 13 0.21 -4.01 -0.60
CA LYS A 13 0.36 -4.23 -2.05
C LYS A 13 0.33 -2.93 -2.84
N ILE A 14 -0.65 -2.06 -2.59
CA ILE A 14 -0.77 -0.76 -3.27
C ILE A 14 0.46 0.11 -2.97
N TYR A 15 0.87 0.16 -1.70
CA TYR A 15 2.02 0.94 -1.25
C TYR A 15 3.32 0.36 -1.83
N SER A 16 3.51 -0.96 -1.83
CA SER A 16 4.67 -1.59 -2.48
C SER A 16 4.74 -1.28 -3.97
N LYS A 17 3.63 -1.35 -4.71
CA LYS A 17 3.58 -1.02 -6.14
C LYS A 17 3.97 0.43 -6.43
N LEU A 18 3.56 1.36 -5.57
CA LEU A 18 3.98 2.77 -5.66
C LEU A 18 5.48 2.97 -5.41
N TYR A 19 6.15 1.99 -4.78
CA TYR A 19 7.54 2.09 -4.35
C TYR A 19 8.46 0.97 -4.88
N GLU A 20 8.01 0.13 -5.81
CA GLU A 20 8.82 -0.92 -6.46
C GLU A 20 10.08 -0.34 -7.11
N GLN A 21 10.02 0.92 -7.55
CA GLN A 21 11.16 1.71 -8.01
C GLN A 21 12.30 1.75 -6.97
N LYS A 22 12.00 1.79 -5.67
CA LYS A 22 13.00 1.96 -4.58
C LYS A 22 13.80 0.69 -4.29
N SER A 23 13.22 -0.49 -4.50
CA SER A 23 13.93 -1.77 -4.33
C SER A 23 15.01 -1.94 -5.39
N ILE A 24 14.69 -1.50 -6.62
CA ILE A 24 15.61 -1.44 -7.74
C ILE A 24 16.74 -0.44 -7.43
N ASP A 25 16.42 0.73 -6.88
CA ASP A 25 17.40 1.74 -6.49
C ASP A 25 18.38 1.22 -5.44
N LYS A 26 17.90 0.55 -4.37
CA LYS A 26 18.75 -0.03 -3.33
C LYS A 26 19.76 -1.04 -3.91
N THR A 27 19.30 -1.91 -4.79
CA THR A 27 20.14 -2.94 -5.43
C THR A 27 21.20 -2.29 -6.33
N ASN A 28 20.82 -1.25 -7.07
CA ASN A 28 21.73 -0.51 -7.93
C ASN A 28 22.78 0.29 -7.14
N ILE A 29 22.40 0.91 -6.02
CA ILE A 29 23.31 1.62 -5.12
C ILE A 29 24.33 0.65 -4.53
N ASN A 30 23.88 -0.49 -3.99
CA ASN A 30 24.78 -1.51 -3.45
C ASN A 30 25.76 -2.07 -4.49
N ARG A 31 25.28 -2.33 -5.72
CA ARG A 31 26.16 -2.77 -6.82
C ARG A 31 27.20 -1.70 -7.15
N SER A 32 26.80 -0.43 -7.14
CA SER A 32 27.70 0.69 -7.41
C SER A 32 28.75 0.86 -6.32
N LEU A 33 28.37 0.70 -5.04
CA LEU A 33 29.30 0.69 -3.90
C LEU A 33 30.35 -0.42 -4.05
N HIS A 34 29.92 -1.65 -4.37
CA HIS A 34 30.86 -2.76 -4.60
C HIS A 34 31.85 -2.46 -5.73
N LYS A 35 31.38 -1.87 -6.84
CA LYS A 35 32.26 -1.45 -7.96
C LYS A 35 33.29 -0.39 -7.54
N MET A 36 32.93 0.54 -6.66
CA MET A 36 33.89 1.55 -6.17
C MET A 36 34.95 0.91 -5.28
N ILE A 37 34.55 0.01 -4.37
CA ILE A 37 35.48 -0.73 -3.50
C ILE A 37 36.44 -1.57 -4.35
N GLU A 38 35.92 -2.27 -5.36
CA GLU A 38 36.72 -3.06 -6.29
C GLU A 38 37.70 -2.19 -7.09
N ARG A 39 37.26 -1.01 -7.57
CA ARG A 39 38.15 -0.04 -8.24
C ARG A 39 39.31 0.40 -7.37
N VAL A 40 39.07 0.71 -6.09
CA VAL A 40 40.14 1.09 -5.15
C VAL A 40 41.10 -0.08 -4.90
N ALA A 41 40.57 -1.30 -4.75
CA ALA A 41 41.39 -2.50 -4.58
C ALA A 41 42.28 -2.75 -5.81
N ASN A 42 41.72 -2.64 -7.02
CA ASN A 42 42.46 -2.80 -8.27
C ASN A 42 43.53 -1.70 -8.44
N ALA A 43 43.20 -0.44 -8.15
CA ALA A 43 44.18 0.65 -8.21
C ALA A 43 45.34 0.42 -7.22
N ARG A 44 45.05 -0.08 -6.02
CA ARG A 44 46.09 -0.45 -5.05
C ARG A 44 46.99 -1.58 -5.58
N GLU A 45 46.41 -2.58 -6.22
CA GLU A 45 47.18 -3.67 -6.83
C GLU A 45 48.09 -3.15 -7.96
N LEU A 46 47.59 -2.25 -8.80
CA LEU A 46 48.37 -1.62 -9.88
C LEU A 46 49.53 -0.78 -9.32
N LEU A 47 49.33 -0.08 -8.19
CA LEU A 47 50.39 0.66 -7.50
C LEU A 47 51.47 -0.29 -6.98
N VAL A 48 51.08 -1.39 -6.33
CA VAL A 48 52.03 -2.41 -5.83
C VAL A 48 52.83 -3.06 -6.95
N LYS A 49 52.22 -3.23 -8.13
CA LYS A 49 52.90 -3.73 -9.34
C LYS A 49 53.76 -2.68 -10.04
N GLY A 50 53.75 -1.43 -9.59
CA GLY A 50 54.49 -0.32 -10.20
C GLY A 50 53.93 0.13 -11.57
N ILE A 51 52.68 -0.23 -11.89
CA ILE A 51 52.04 0.13 -13.16
C ILE A 51 51.52 1.58 -13.13
N ILE A 52 51.10 2.05 -11.96
CA ILE A 52 50.68 3.43 -11.72
C ILE A 52 51.54 4.05 -10.61
N ASN A 53 51.64 5.37 -10.58
CA ASN A 53 52.33 6.08 -9.51
C ASN A 53 51.39 6.40 -8.33
N GLU A 54 51.95 6.95 -7.26
CA GLU A 54 51.19 7.29 -6.04
C GLU A 54 50.16 8.39 -6.28
N GLU A 55 50.44 9.37 -7.14
CA GLU A 55 49.52 10.46 -7.49
C GLU A 55 48.29 9.95 -8.25
N ASP A 56 48.49 9.04 -9.21
CA ASP A 56 47.44 8.34 -9.95
C ASP A 56 46.56 7.52 -9.00
N TYR A 57 47.17 6.79 -8.06
CA TYR A 57 46.45 6.03 -7.04
C TYR A 57 45.61 6.94 -6.14
N LEU A 58 46.19 8.03 -5.63
CA LEU A 58 45.49 8.97 -4.77
C LEU A 58 44.30 9.61 -5.49
N SER A 59 44.46 9.98 -6.76
CA SER A 59 43.38 10.51 -7.59
C SER A 59 42.20 9.53 -7.71
N VAL A 60 42.47 8.26 -8.03
CA VAL A 60 41.44 7.22 -8.12
C VAL A 60 40.79 6.95 -6.76
N LYS A 61 41.59 6.92 -5.70
CA LYS A 61 41.12 6.69 -4.33
C LYS A 61 40.14 7.78 -3.90
N THR A 62 40.51 9.06 -4.07
CA THR A 62 39.67 10.19 -3.68
C THR A 62 38.38 10.25 -4.49
N ASP A 63 38.42 9.98 -5.80
CA ASP A 63 37.19 9.90 -6.63
C ASP A 63 36.24 8.81 -6.12
N CYS A 64 36.77 7.62 -5.83
CA CYS A 64 35.99 6.51 -5.32
C CYS A 64 35.44 6.77 -3.91
N GLU A 65 36.22 7.37 -3.01
CA GLU A 65 35.78 7.74 -1.65
C GLU A 65 34.64 8.76 -1.69
N ASN A 66 34.78 9.82 -2.49
CA ASN A 66 33.71 10.81 -2.70
C ASN A 66 32.44 10.15 -3.24
N ARG A 67 32.59 9.22 -4.19
CA ARG A 67 31.45 8.51 -4.76
C ARG A 67 30.81 7.56 -3.76
N ILE A 68 31.60 6.90 -2.91
CA ILE A 68 31.11 6.05 -1.82
C ILE A 68 30.32 6.86 -0.80
N ASP A 69 30.78 8.06 -0.42
CA ASP A 69 30.07 8.94 0.51
C ASP A 69 28.70 9.38 -0.03
N ILE A 70 28.64 9.76 -1.32
CA ILE A 70 27.38 10.11 -1.99
C ILE A 70 26.43 8.90 -2.00
N LEU A 71 26.92 7.73 -2.42
CA LEU A 71 26.13 6.49 -2.48
C LEU A 71 25.69 6.04 -1.09
N GLY A 72 26.52 6.23 -0.06
CA GLY A 72 26.21 5.94 1.34
C GLY A 72 25.09 6.82 1.87
N THR A 73 25.11 8.11 1.54
CA THR A 73 24.03 9.06 1.87
C THR A 73 22.73 8.66 1.20
N GLN A 74 22.77 8.38 -0.11
CA GLN A 74 21.60 7.91 -0.87
C GLN A 74 21.02 6.60 -0.29
N LEU A 75 21.90 5.66 0.10
CA LEU A 75 21.48 4.40 0.72
C LEU A 75 20.79 4.65 2.07
N ASN A 76 21.34 5.53 2.90
CA ASN A 76 20.76 5.89 4.18
C ASN A 76 19.38 6.53 4.03
N ASP A 77 19.19 7.40 3.05
CA ASP A 77 17.89 8.02 2.77
C ASP A 77 16.85 6.98 2.31
N VAL A 78 17.26 6.01 1.49
CA VAL A 78 16.40 4.87 1.13
C VAL A 78 15.98 4.08 2.37
N TYR A 79 16.90 3.83 3.32
CA TYR A 79 16.58 3.15 4.58
C TYR A 79 15.64 3.97 5.48
N LYS A 80 15.87 5.28 5.62
CA LYS A 80 14.98 6.17 6.39
C LYS A 80 13.55 6.15 5.83
N LEU A 81 13.42 6.18 4.50
CA LEU A 81 12.14 6.10 3.82
C LEU A 81 11.42 4.75 4.08
N ASP A 82 12.15 3.61 4.14
CA ASP A 82 11.57 2.30 4.49
C ASP A 82 11.02 2.28 5.93
N VAL A 83 11.75 2.87 6.88
CA VAL A 83 11.29 2.98 8.27
C VAL A 83 10.05 3.87 8.37
N GLN A 84 10.03 5.02 7.69
CA GLN A 84 8.87 5.90 7.63
C GLN A 84 7.66 5.22 6.96
N GLN A 85 7.89 4.35 5.97
CA GLN A 85 6.86 3.54 5.33
C GLN A 85 6.21 2.57 6.31
N LYS A 86 6.98 1.79 7.08
CA LYS A 86 6.43 0.85 8.08
C LYS A 86 5.59 1.57 9.14
N GLN A 87 6.01 2.75 9.57
CA GLN A 87 5.24 3.58 10.49
C GLN A 87 3.97 4.14 9.84
N SER A 88 4.02 4.47 8.55
CA SER A 88 2.86 4.97 7.79
C SER A 88 1.81 3.89 7.56
N LEU A 89 2.20 2.64 7.30
CA LEU A 89 1.28 1.50 7.18
C LEU A 89 0.40 1.34 8.43
N LYS A 90 0.99 1.38 9.63
CA LYS A 90 0.24 1.30 10.90
C LYS A 90 -0.77 2.46 11.07
N LYS A 91 -0.42 3.65 10.58
CA LYS A 91 -1.33 4.82 10.61
C LYS A 91 -2.46 4.69 9.59
N LEU A 92 -2.17 4.13 8.41
CA LEU A 92 -3.16 3.88 7.37
C LEU A 92 -4.19 2.83 7.80
N THR A 93 -3.76 1.73 8.42
CA THR A 93 -4.70 0.75 8.99
C THR A 93 -5.57 1.35 10.08
N LYS A 94 -5.05 2.28 10.90
CA LYS A 94 -5.86 3.00 11.89
C LYS A 94 -7.00 3.79 11.26
N CYS A 95 -6.84 4.31 10.04
CA CYS A 95 -7.90 5.03 9.33
C CYS A 95 -9.06 4.09 8.94
N PHE A 96 -8.78 2.83 8.66
CA PHE A 96 -9.81 1.82 8.43
C PHE A 96 -10.60 1.46 9.69
N LEU A 97 -9.89 1.29 10.82
CA LEU A 97 -10.51 1.01 12.11
C LEU A 97 -11.30 2.21 12.66
N LYS A 98 -10.87 3.44 12.33
CA LYS A 98 -11.50 4.69 12.75
C LYS A 98 -11.62 5.61 11.54
N SER A 99 -12.67 5.42 10.75
CA SER A 99 -12.92 6.17 9.51
C SER A 99 -13.02 7.68 9.73
N ALA A 100 -13.37 8.14 10.94
CA ALA A 100 -13.34 9.55 11.32
C ALA A 100 -11.94 10.19 11.14
N LEU A 101 -10.86 9.41 11.29
CA LEU A 101 -9.49 9.89 11.10
C LEU A 101 -9.20 10.30 9.66
N ILE A 102 -9.98 9.81 8.69
CA ILE A 102 -9.84 10.15 7.27
C ILE A 102 -10.17 11.63 7.05
N PHE A 103 -11.07 12.22 7.85
CA PHE A 103 -11.53 13.60 7.70
C PHE A 103 -10.62 14.62 8.41
N LEU A 104 -9.63 14.17 9.18
CA LEU A 104 -8.76 15.08 9.94
C LEU A 104 -7.74 15.75 9.02
N GLY A 105 -7.98 17.03 8.71
CA GLY A 105 -7.06 17.85 7.92
C GLY A 105 -7.07 17.56 6.42
N THR A 106 -8.16 16.98 5.90
CA THR A 106 -8.36 16.75 4.47
C THR A 106 -9.12 17.87 3.78
N ASP A 107 -8.92 18.01 2.47
CA ASP A 107 -9.69 18.94 1.64
C ASP A 107 -11.12 18.41 1.35
N ASN A 108 -12.05 19.32 1.03
CA ASN A 108 -13.44 18.97 0.70
C ASN A 108 -13.55 17.93 -0.44
N SER A 109 -12.57 17.85 -1.33
CA SER A 109 -12.59 16.86 -2.42
C SER A 109 -12.44 15.44 -1.90
N ILE A 110 -11.53 15.22 -0.94
CA ILE A 110 -11.35 13.93 -0.28
C ILE A 110 -12.57 13.58 0.56
N GLU A 111 -13.13 14.54 1.28
CA GLU A 111 -14.36 14.32 2.07
C GLU A 111 -15.52 13.84 1.18
N LEU A 112 -15.73 14.49 0.03
CA LEU A 112 -16.74 14.09 -0.95
C LEU A 112 -16.46 12.71 -1.56
N LYS A 113 -15.20 12.37 -1.82
CA LYS A 113 -14.82 11.02 -2.29
C LYS A 113 -15.17 9.96 -1.26
N VAL A 114 -14.84 10.19 0.01
CA VAL A 114 -15.16 9.27 1.11
C VAL A 114 -16.67 9.17 1.29
N ALA A 115 -17.40 10.28 1.30
CA ALA A 115 -18.86 10.28 1.37
C ALA A 115 -19.48 9.49 0.21
N SER A 116 -19.02 9.72 -1.02
CA SER A 116 -19.49 8.98 -2.21
C SER A 116 -19.15 7.49 -2.18
N LEU A 117 -18.10 7.11 -1.46
CA LEU A 117 -17.70 5.72 -1.29
C LEU A 117 -18.62 5.02 -0.29
N PHE A 118 -19.01 5.70 0.80
CA PHE A 118 -19.80 5.14 1.90
C PHE A 118 -21.32 5.19 1.67
N LEU A 119 -21.83 6.26 1.05
CA LEU A 119 -23.25 6.55 0.95
C LEU A 119 -23.85 6.17 -0.41
N ASN A 120 -25.13 5.79 -0.40
CA ASN A 120 -25.93 5.68 -1.62
C ASN A 120 -26.11 7.07 -2.27
N LYS A 121 -26.18 7.12 -3.61
CA LYS A 121 -26.25 8.38 -4.39
C LYS A 121 -27.45 9.26 -4.04
N ASP A 122 -28.55 8.67 -3.57
CA ASP A 122 -29.82 9.34 -3.29
C ASP A 122 -29.99 9.67 -1.80
N PHE A 123 -28.89 9.99 -1.10
CA PHE A 123 -28.93 10.30 0.32
C PHE A 123 -29.72 11.57 0.61
N VAL A 124 -30.86 11.41 1.27
CA VAL A 124 -31.62 12.48 1.92
C VAL A 124 -31.55 12.20 3.42
N TYR A 125 -30.92 13.11 4.16
CA TYR A 125 -30.80 12.96 5.61
C TYR A 125 -32.19 12.91 6.26
N SER A 126 -32.45 11.83 6.97
CA SER A 126 -33.60 11.70 7.85
C SER A 126 -33.11 11.21 9.22
N ASN A 127 -33.75 11.66 10.31
CA ASN A 127 -33.36 11.27 11.67
C ASN A 127 -33.53 9.77 11.95
N ALA A 128 -34.19 9.03 11.05
CA ALA A 128 -34.42 7.60 11.19
C ALA A 128 -33.36 6.81 10.40
N ASP A 129 -32.41 6.24 11.14
CA ASP A 129 -31.47 5.20 10.71
C ASP A 129 -30.49 5.53 9.56
N PHE A 130 -29.37 6.15 9.94
CA PHE A 130 -28.22 6.40 9.06
C PHE A 130 -27.66 5.12 8.39
N THR A 131 -27.77 3.96 9.04
CA THR A 131 -27.16 2.73 8.53
C THR A 131 -27.84 2.20 7.28
N SER A 132 -29.12 2.54 7.09
CA SER A 132 -29.91 2.22 5.90
C SER A 132 -29.43 2.95 4.63
N HIS A 133 -28.72 4.07 4.80
CA HIS A 133 -28.20 4.88 3.70
C HIS A 133 -26.79 4.49 3.24
N LEU A 134 -26.13 3.61 3.99
CA LEU A 134 -24.85 3.05 3.61
C LEU A 134 -25.03 2.06 2.45
N LYS A 135 -24.04 1.99 1.57
CA LYS A 135 -23.99 0.94 0.56
C LYS A 135 -23.84 -0.43 1.21
N ASP A 136 -24.32 -1.46 0.53
CA ASP A 136 -24.28 -2.83 1.05
C ASP A 136 -22.85 -3.29 1.36
N GLU A 137 -21.87 -3.00 0.51
CA GLU A 137 -20.46 -3.28 0.77
C GLU A 137 -19.93 -2.66 2.09
N VAL A 138 -20.41 -1.47 2.45
CA VAL A 138 -20.01 -0.75 3.65
C VAL A 138 -20.69 -1.36 4.86
N ARG A 139 -21.96 -1.73 4.72
CA ARG A 139 -22.75 -2.41 5.76
C ARG A 139 -22.14 -3.77 6.08
N ILE A 140 -21.75 -4.56 5.07
CA ILE A 140 -21.07 -5.85 5.25
C ILE A 140 -19.77 -5.70 6.05
N VAL A 141 -18.99 -4.65 5.77
CA VAL A 141 -17.69 -4.43 6.44
C VAL A 141 -17.84 -3.90 7.87
N TYR A 142 -18.75 -2.95 8.11
CA TYR A 142 -18.82 -2.18 9.35
C TYR A 142 -20.00 -2.51 10.27
N VAL A 143 -21.05 -3.20 9.79
CA VAL A 143 -22.24 -3.54 10.58
C VAL A 143 -22.20 -5.02 10.97
N SER A 144 -22.42 -5.31 12.25
CA SER A 144 -22.27 -6.67 12.82
C SER A 144 -23.35 -7.66 12.37
N GLN A 145 -24.52 -7.18 11.95
CA GLN A 145 -25.64 -8.00 11.48
C GLN A 145 -26.13 -7.50 10.14
N TYR A 146 -25.71 -8.18 9.08
CA TYR A 146 -26.15 -7.89 7.72
C TYR A 146 -27.28 -8.85 7.34
N SER A 147 -28.52 -8.43 7.55
CA SER A 147 -29.71 -9.21 7.17
C SER A 147 -29.98 -9.04 5.68
N ASN A 148 -29.42 -9.92 4.84
CA ASN A 148 -29.67 -9.86 3.40
C ASN A 148 -30.96 -10.61 3.04
N THR A 149 -32.12 -9.99 3.30
CA THR A 149 -33.44 -10.59 3.01
C THR A 149 -33.78 -10.65 1.51
N LYS A 150 -32.91 -10.13 0.63
CA LYS A 150 -33.17 -9.98 -0.81
C LYS A 150 -32.13 -10.64 -1.73
N GLU A 151 -31.27 -11.52 -1.21
CA GLU A 151 -30.21 -12.11 -2.03
C GLU A 151 -30.75 -13.33 -2.81
N ASN A 152 -30.91 -13.16 -4.12
CA ASN A 152 -31.04 -14.29 -5.03
C ASN A 152 -29.66 -14.94 -5.17
N PHE A 153 -29.48 -16.11 -4.56
CA PHE A 153 -28.28 -16.95 -4.71
C PHE A 153 -28.22 -17.65 -6.08
N GLU A 154 -28.73 -17.02 -7.13
CA GLU A 154 -28.43 -17.47 -8.49
C GLU A 154 -26.92 -17.28 -8.69
N GLU A 155 -26.25 -18.36 -9.08
CA GLU A 155 -24.82 -18.38 -9.36
C GLU A 155 -24.51 -17.25 -10.34
N ALA A 156 -23.89 -16.18 -9.83
CA ALA A 156 -23.59 -15.01 -10.61
C ALA A 156 -22.83 -15.43 -11.86
N GLU A 157 -23.30 -14.99 -13.03
CA GLU A 157 -22.56 -15.05 -14.27
C GLU A 157 -21.10 -14.69 -13.97
N VAL A 158 -20.21 -15.62 -14.26
CA VAL A 158 -18.76 -15.51 -14.04
C VAL A 158 -18.34 -14.10 -14.42
N ILE A 159 -17.98 -13.28 -13.43
CA ILE A 159 -17.47 -11.94 -13.65
C ILE A 159 -16.18 -12.11 -14.46
N LYS A 160 -16.30 -12.00 -15.79
CA LYS A 160 -15.18 -12.13 -16.72
C LYS A 160 -14.21 -11.00 -16.38
N ASN A 161 -12.94 -11.35 -16.15
CA ASN A 161 -11.79 -10.47 -15.84
C ASN A 161 -11.41 -10.28 -14.35
N ILE A 162 -11.71 -11.23 -13.46
CA ILE A 162 -11.13 -11.23 -12.10
C ILE A 162 -9.77 -11.97 -12.12
N SER A 163 -8.71 -11.36 -11.60
CA SER A 163 -7.40 -12.02 -11.48
C SER A 163 -7.42 -13.13 -10.44
N LYS A 164 -6.51 -14.11 -10.54
CA LYS A 164 -6.38 -15.20 -9.55
C LYS A 164 -6.20 -14.65 -8.11
N GLU A 165 -5.44 -13.57 -7.96
CA GLU A 165 -5.21 -12.91 -6.68
C GLU A 165 -6.50 -12.26 -6.14
N GLN A 166 -7.30 -11.63 -7.00
CA GLN A 166 -8.60 -11.09 -6.59
C GLN A 166 -9.58 -12.20 -6.20
N GLN A 167 -9.56 -13.34 -6.91
CA GLN A 167 -10.39 -14.51 -6.56
C GLN A 167 -10.07 -15.04 -5.17
N GLU A 168 -8.79 -15.13 -4.81
CA GLU A 168 -8.37 -15.56 -3.47
C GLU A 168 -8.91 -14.61 -2.38
N ILE A 169 -8.80 -13.30 -2.60
CA ILE A 169 -9.34 -12.32 -1.64
C ILE A 169 -10.86 -12.41 -1.55
N ILE A 170 -11.56 -12.61 -2.67
CA ILE A 170 -13.02 -12.80 -2.70
C ILE A 170 -13.43 -14.03 -1.88
N SER A 171 -12.71 -15.15 -2.02
CA SER A 171 -12.96 -16.35 -1.21
C SER A 171 -12.77 -16.06 0.29
N ASN A 172 -11.72 -15.33 0.66
CA ASN A 172 -11.47 -14.95 2.06
C ASN A 172 -12.58 -14.04 2.61
N ILE A 173 -13.13 -13.13 1.80
CA ILE A 173 -14.28 -12.28 2.18
C ILE A 173 -15.52 -13.14 2.46
N ILE A 174 -15.81 -14.11 1.59
CA ILE A 174 -16.94 -15.02 1.77
C ILE A 174 -16.75 -15.85 3.04
N GLU A 175 -15.54 -16.37 3.30
CA GLU A 175 -15.21 -17.12 4.51
C GLU A 175 -15.40 -16.29 5.79
N ILE A 176 -14.95 -15.03 5.80
CA ILE A 176 -15.16 -14.11 6.93
C ILE A 176 -16.65 -13.95 7.24
N GLU A 177 -17.48 -13.75 6.22
CA GLU A 177 -18.92 -13.59 6.44
C GLU A 177 -19.59 -14.88 6.89
N LEU A 178 -19.17 -16.04 6.37
CA LEU A 178 -19.64 -17.34 6.86
C LEU A 178 -19.32 -17.53 8.35
N ILE A 179 -18.13 -17.15 8.80
CA ILE A 179 -17.73 -17.20 10.22
C ILE A 179 -18.61 -16.28 11.09
N LYS A 180 -19.03 -15.13 10.54
CA LYS A 180 -19.97 -14.21 11.21
C LYS A 180 -21.41 -14.71 11.23
N GLY A 181 -21.72 -15.81 10.53
CA GLY A 181 -23.08 -16.33 10.37
C GLY A 181 -23.88 -15.66 9.26
N ASN A 182 -23.22 -14.86 8.40
CA ASN A 182 -23.83 -14.25 7.22
C ASN A 182 -23.54 -15.11 5.99
N LYS A 183 -24.42 -15.04 4.99
CA LYS A 183 -24.17 -15.60 3.66
C LYS A 183 -24.19 -14.45 2.66
N ILE A 184 -23.17 -14.37 1.82
CA ILE A 184 -23.06 -13.37 0.77
C ILE A 184 -22.74 -14.04 -0.57
N SER A 185 -23.21 -13.44 -1.66
CA SER A 185 -22.86 -13.84 -3.03
C SER A 185 -21.44 -13.43 -3.42
N THR A 186 -20.87 -14.09 -4.42
CA THR A 186 -19.60 -13.69 -5.05
C THR A 186 -19.65 -12.26 -5.59
N GLN A 187 -20.82 -11.82 -6.08
CA GLN A 187 -21.01 -10.45 -6.54
C GLN A 187 -20.85 -9.44 -5.40
N ASN A 188 -21.47 -9.70 -4.25
CA ASN A 188 -21.35 -8.82 -3.08
C ASN A 188 -19.93 -8.87 -2.48
N ALA A 189 -19.29 -10.04 -2.43
CA ALA A 189 -17.88 -10.15 -2.06
C ALA A 189 -16.96 -9.33 -3.01
N THR A 190 -17.26 -9.30 -4.31
CA THR A 190 -16.53 -8.48 -5.28
C THR A 190 -16.74 -6.98 -5.03
N LYS A 191 -17.96 -6.55 -4.67
CA LYS A 191 -18.23 -5.15 -4.27
C LYS A 191 -17.46 -4.78 -3.00
N VAL A 192 -17.41 -5.67 -2.00
CA VAL A 192 -16.62 -5.48 -0.78
C VAL A 192 -15.14 -5.32 -1.11
N LEU A 193 -14.58 -6.17 -1.96
CA LEU A 193 -13.19 -6.02 -2.42
C LEU A 193 -12.96 -4.67 -3.11
N SER A 194 -13.86 -4.26 -4.02
CA SER A 194 -13.77 -2.96 -4.70
C SER A 194 -13.80 -1.79 -3.72
N PHE A 195 -14.66 -1.88 -2.70
CA PHE A 195 -14.75 -0.89 -1.63
C PHE A 195 -13.45 -0.80 -0.82
N LEU A 196 -12.92 -1.94 -0.37
CA LEU A 196 -11.67 -1.98 0.41
C LEU A 196 -10.49 -1.42 -0.39
N LEU A 197 -10.40 -1.73 -1.69
CA LEU A 197 -9.37 -1.19 -2.58
C LEU A 197 -9.47 0.34 -2.68
N LYS A 198 -10.65 0.88 -3.01
CA LYS A 198 -10.85 2.34 -3.13
C LYS A 198 -10.58 3.06 -1.81
N LEU A 199 -10.97 2.47 -0.69
CA LEU A 199 -10.71 3.03 0.63
C LEU A 199 -9.20 3.05 0.93
N ALA A 200 -8.48 1.98 0.60
CA ALA A 200 -7.03 1.92 0.76
C ALA A 200 -6.33 2.99 -0.09
N GLU A 201 -6.73 3.16 -1.35
CA GLU A 201 -6.23 4.22 -2.24
C GLU A 201 -6.44 5.63 -1.65
N ILE A 202 -7.64 5.91 -1.13
CA ILE A 202 -7.94 7.20 -0.47
C ILE A 202 -7.03 7.41 0.74
N CYS A 203 -6.94 6.42 1.64
CA CYS A 203 -6.10 6.50 2.83
C CYS A 203 -4.63 6.80 2.46
N ILE A 204 -4.10 6.13 1.44
CA ILE A 204 -2.74 6.35 0.94
C ILE A 204 -2.58 7.76 0.37
N SER A 205 -3.56 8.24 -0.42
CA SER A 205 -3.50 9.56 -1.05
C SER A 205 -3.46 10.71 -0.03
N ILE A 206 -4.20 10.58 1.08
CA ILE A 206 -4.18 11.54 2.20
C ILE A 206 -2.78 11.62 2.82
N LYS A 207 -2.15 10.45 3.00
CA LYS A 207 -0.83 10.35 3.61
C LYS A 207 0.28 10.95 2.75
N ILE A 208 0.19 10.80 1.43
CA ILE A 208 1.17 11.36 0.48
C ILE A 208 1.08 12.89 0.42
N LYS A 209 -0.11 13.49 0.63
CA LYS A 209 -0.28 14.96 0.68
C LYS A 209 0.20 15.63 1.98
N ILE A 210 0.38 14.86 3.07
CA ILE A 210 0.75 15.36 4.41
C ILE A 210 2.25 15.07 4.72
N GLY A 211 3.04 14.62 3.74
CA GLY A 211 4.49 14.45 3.83
C GLY A 211 5.21 15.41 2.91
#